data_AF-Q8YZA7-F1
#
_entry.id   AF-Q8YZA7-F1
#
_cell.length_a   1.000
_cell.length_b   1.000
_cell.length_c   1.000
_cell.angle_alpha   90.00
_cell.angle_beta   90.00
_cell.angle_gamma   90.00
#
_symmetry.space_group_name_H-M   'P 1'
#
loop_
_entity.id
_entity.type
_entity.pdbx_description
1 polymer ?
#
loop_
_entity_poly.entity_id
_entity_poly.type
_entity_poly.pdbx_seq_one_letter_code
_entity_poly.pdbx_strand_id
1 'polypeptide(L)' 'MVTRDNQDMNSTQADLRDEVRQLAEEAFHLKLISGHGDGPDIEEYQIVYQGKPRHLPLEQARLFLANLLYRNRIH' A
#
# COMPACT_ATOMS: atom_id res chain seq x y z
N MET A 1 -35.14 7.79 2.17
CA MET A 1 -33.97 8.27 1.42
C MET A 1 -32.78 7.50 1.99
N VAL A 2 -32.38 6.40 1.35
CA VAL A 2 -31.33 5.51 1.87
C VAL A 2 -30.00 5.94 1.26
N THR A 3 -29.00 6.12 2.13
CA THR A 3 -27.63 6.59 1.90
C THR A 3 -26.94 5.79 0.78
N ARG A 4 -26.68 6.46 -0.35
CA ARG A 4 -25.91 5.90 -1.48
C ARG A 4 -24.40 6.12 -1.34
N ASP A 5 -23.96 6.94 -0.40
CA ASP A 5 -22.57 7.41 -0.32
C ASP A 5 -21.58 6.37 0.27
N ASN A 6 -22.05 5.39 1.04
CA ASN A 6 -21.17 4.42 1.71
C ASN A 6 -20.67 3.28 0.81
N GLN A 7 -21.23 3.09 -0.39
CA GLN A 7 -20.77 2.06 -1.33
C GLN A 7 -19.58 2.57 -2.16
N ASP A 8 -19.61 3.83 -2.57
CA ASP A 8 -18.57 4.43 -3.44
C ASP A 8 -17.25 4.66 -2.71
N MET A 9 -17.30 5.06 -1.43
CA MET A 9 -16.11 5.26 -0.59
C MET A 9 -15.39 3.93 -0.29
N ASN A 10 -16.16 2.85 -0.04
CA ASN A 10 -15.60 1.52 0.16
C ASN A 10 -14.96 0.96 -1.12
N SER A 11 -15.56 1.20 -2.29
CA SER A 11 -14.95 0.81 -3.57
C SER A 11 -13.62 1.52 -3.78
N THR A 12 -13.58 2.84 -3.57
CA THR A 12 -12.37 3.65 -3.76
C THR A 12 -11.22 3.21 -2.84
N GLN A 13 -11.54 2.84 -1.60
CA GLN A 13 -10.54 2.35 -0.66
C GLN A 13 -10.05 0.94 -0.99
N ALA A 14 -10.93 0.07 -1.50
CA ALA A 14 -10.54 -1.25 -1.99
C ALA A 14 -9.63 -1.14 -3.22
N ASP A 15 -9.96 -0.26 -4.17
CA ASP A 15 -9.15 0.01 -5.35
C ASP A 15 -7.75 0.52 -4.96
N LEU A 16 -7.68 1.45 -3.99
CA LEU A 16 -6.42 1.96 -3.47
C LEU A 16 -5.61 0.88 -2.77
N ARG A 17 -6.25 0.01 -1.97
CA ARG A 17 -5.57 -1.11 -1.30
C ARG A 17 -5.01 -2.11 -2.30
N ASP A 18 -5.73 -2.38 -3.38
CA ASP A 18 -5.27 -3.26 -4.45
C ASP A 18 -4.06 -2.67 -5.19
N GLU A 19 -4.06 -1.36 -5.46
CA GLU A 19 -2.89 -0.66 -6.00
C GLU A 19 -1.68 -0.76 -5.05
N VAL A 20 -1.87 -0.51 -3.76
CA VAL A 20 -0.81 -0.65 -2.75
C VAL A 20 -0.26 -2.08 -2.71
N ARG A 21 -1.12 -3.09 -2.78
CA ARG A 21 -0.72 -4.51 -2.81
C ARG A 21 0.18 -4.80 -4.01
N GLN A 22 -0.22 -4.37 -5.21
CA GLN A 22 0.57 -4.59 -6.43
C GLN A 22 1.96 -3.94 -6.35
N LEU A 23 2.03 -2.70 -5.86
CA LEU A 23 3.30 -2.00 -5.67
C LEU A 23 4.19 -2.71 -4.62
N ALA A 24 3.59 -3.24 -3.55
CA ALA A 24 4.30 -3.95 -2.50
C ALA A 24 4.85 -5.28 -3.00
N GLU A 25 4.07 -6.03 -3.78
CA GLU A 25 4.50 -7.27 -4.43
C GLU A 25 5.68 -7.02 -5.37
N GLU A 26 5.63 -5.97 -6.20
CA GLU A 26 6.75 -5.59 -7.06
C GLU A 26 8.00 -5.24 -6.23
N ALA A 27 7.85 -4.41 -5.19
CA ALA A 27 8.95 -4.03 -4.32
C ALA A 27 9.56 -5.22 -3.57
N PHE A 28 8.73 -6.20 -3.19
CA PHE A 28 9.18 -7.43 -2.53
C PHE A 28 9.95 -8.34 -3.49
N HIS A 29 9.46 -8.54 -4.72
CA HIS A 29 10.17 -9.30 -5.75
C HIS A 29 11.53 -8.68 -6.11
N LEU A 30 11.61 -7.35 -6.13
CA LEU A 30 12.85 -6.60 -6.33
C LEU A 30 13.75 -6.55 -5.09
N LYS A 31 13.34 -7.17 -3.97
CA LYS A 31 14.06 -7.20 -2.69
C LYS A 31 14.31 -5.81 -2.08
N LEU A 32 13.45 -4.84 -2.39
CA LEU A 32 13.51 -3.47 -1.84
C LEU A 32 12.84 -3.38 -0.46
N ILE A 33 11.88 -4.26 -0.21
CA ILE A 33 11.24 -4.50 1.08
C ILE A 33 11.41 -5.97 1.45
N SER A 34 11.34 -6.30 2.74
CA SER A 34 11.50 -7.68 3.23
C SER A 34 10.19 -8.38 3.58
N GLY A 35 9.05 -7.71 3.38
CA GLY A 35 7.71 -8.27 3.61
C GLY A 35 6.64 -7.19 3.52
N HIS A 36 5.39 -7.62 3.34
CA HIS A 36 4.23 -6.73 3.31
C HIS A 36 2.94 -7.50 3.65
N GLY A 37 1.89 -6.77 4.00
CA GLY A 37 0.59 -7.35 4.32
C GLY A 37 -0.40 -6.27 4.77
N ASP A 38 -1.56 -6.70 5.25
CA ASP A 38 -2.56 -5.77 5.78
C ASP A 38 -2.12 -5.20 7.14
N GLY A 39 -2.51 -3.95 7.41
CA GLY A 39 -2.35 -3.35 8.73
C GLY A 39 -3.42 -3.82 9.71
N PRO A 40 -3.32 -3.42 10.99
CA PRO A 40 -4.38 -3.65 11.98
C PRO A 40 -5.67 -2.88 11.63
N ASP A 41 -5.57 -1.81 10.84
CA ASP A 41 -6.69 -1.00 10.35
C ASP A 41 -6.96 -1.25 8.86
N ILE A 42 -8.24 -1.17 8.46
CA ILE A 42 -8.71 -1.24 7.07
C ILE A 42 -8.22 -0.06 6.22
N GLU A 43 -7.75 1.02 6.83
CA GLU A 43 -7.10 2.16 6.15
C GLU A 43 -5.58 2.05 6.14
N GLU A 44 -4.99 0.98 6.69
CA GLU A 44 -3.55 0.81 6.79
C GLU A 44 -3.00 -0.40 6.02
N TYR A 45 -1.76 -0.24 5.56
CA TYR A 45 -0.97 -1.30 4.97
C TYR A 45 0.35 -1.48 5.73
N GLN A 46 0.74 -2.73 5.97
CA GLN A 46 2.01 -3.06 6.58
C GLN A 46 3.08 -3.24 5.50
N ILE A 47 4.22 -2.58 5.70
CA ILE A 47 5.42 -2.72 4.88
C ILE A 47 6.62 -2.96 5.80
N VAL A 48 7.35 -4.04 5.58
CA VAL A 48 8.60 -4.32 6.30
C VAL A 48 9.77 -3.76 5.49
N TYR A 49 10.25 -2.60 5.90
CA TYR A 49 11.33 -1.88 5.21
C TYR A 49 12.57 -1.81 6.11
N GLN A 50 13.72 -2.21 5.56
CA GLN A 50 14.99 -2.29 6.32
C GLN A 50 14.86 -3.15 7.59
N GLY A 51 14.11 -4.26 7.51
CA GLY A 51 13.86 -5.17 8.62
C GLY A 51 12.90 -4.64 9.70
N LYS A 52 12.29 -3.46 9.51
CA LYS A 52 11.34 -2.88 10.46
C LYS A 52 9.92 -2.85 9.87
N PRO A 53 8.93 -3.46 10.54
CA PRO A 53 7.54 -3.31 10.13
C PRO A 53 7.08 -1.87 10.34
N ARG A 54 6.35 -1.34 9.36
CA ARG A 54 5.72 -0.01 9.39
C ARG A 54 4.28 -0.17 8.93
N HIS A 55 3.36 0.40 9.68
CA HIS A 55 1.96 0.53 9.30
C HIS A 55 1.77 1.94 8.77
N LEU A 56 1.32 2.05 7.52
CA LEU A 56 1.13 3.33 6.84
C LEU A 56 -0.31 3.41 6.34
N PRO A 57 -0.95 4.59 6.42
CA PRO A 57 -2.20 4.84 5.70
C PRO A 57 -2.05 4.49 4.22
N LEU A 58 -3.11 4.01 3.58
CA LEU A 58 -3.05 3.52 2.21
C LEU A 58 -2.43 4.53 1.22
N GLU A 59 -2.79 5.81 1.28
CA GLU A 59 -2.16 6.80 0.38
C GLU A 59 -0.66 6.96 0.66
N GLN A 60 -0.25 6.92 1.93
CA GLN A 60 1.15 7.03 2.31
C GLN A 60 1.94 5.78 1.89
N ALA A 61 1.35 4.59 2.04
CA ALA A 61 1.93 3.34 1.57
C ALA A 61 2.16 3.37 0.06
N ARG A 62 1.16 3.84 -0.70
CA ARG A 62 1.25 4.00 -2.16
C ARG A 62 2.39 4.92 -2.56
N LEU A 63 2.44 6.12 -1.99
CA LEU A 63 3.48 7.10 -2.27
C LEU A 63 4.87 6.58 -1.89
N PHE A 64 4.98 5.90 -0.75
CA PHE A 64 6.24 5.30 -0.30
C PHE A 64 6.75 4.26 -1.31
N LEU A 65 5.91 3.30 -1.69
CA LEU A 65 6.27 2.22 -2.61
C LEU A 65 6.57 2.72 -4.02
N ALA A 66 5.73 3.61 -4.56
CA ALA A 66 5.95 4.20 -5.88
C ALA A 66 7.30 4.94 -5.94
N ASN A 67 7.64 5.72 -4.91
CA ASN A 67 8.94 6.39 -4.82
C ASN A 67 10.10 5.40 -4.70
N LEU A 68 9.92 4.31 -3.95
CA LEU A 68 10.94 3.27 -3.79
C LEU A 68 11.25 2.58 -5.12
N LEU A 69 10.21 2.18 -5.85
CA LEU A 69 10.33 1.57 -7.18
C LEU A 69 10.94 2.54 -8.20
N TYR A 70 10.51 3.79 -8.21
CA TYR A 70 11.05 4.82 -9.09
C TYR A 70 12.55 5.00 -8.88
N ARG A 71 13.00 5.11 -7.62
CA ARG A 71 14.43 5.25 -7.30
C ARG A 71 15.24 4.05 -7.75
N ASN A 72 14.69 2.84 -7.65
CA ASN A 72 15.35 1.62 -8.11
C ASN A 72 15.49 1.53 -9.65
N ARG A 73 14.66 2.23 -10.43
CA ARG A 73 14.74 2.25 -11.90
C ARG A 73 15.76 3.25 -12.46
N ILE A 74 16.17 4.23 -11.65
CA ILE A 74 17.10 5.29 -12.05
C ILE A 74 18.55 4.97 -11.67
N HIS A 75 18.76 4.05 -10.72
CA HIS A 75 20.08 3.55 -10.34
C HIS A 75 20.39 2.26 -11.12
#